data_AF-A0A6N3QN69-F1
#
_entry.id   AF-A0A6N3QN69-F1
#
_cell.length_a   1.000
_cell.length_b   1.000
_cell.length_c   1.000
_cell.angle_alpha   90.00
_cell.angle_beta   90.00
_cell.angle_gamma   90.00
#
_symmetry.space_group_name_H-M   'P 1'
#
loop_
_entity.id
_entity.type
_entity.pdbx_description
1 polymer ?
#
loop_
_entity_poly.entity_id
_entity_poly.type
_entity_poly.pdbx_seq_one_letter_code
_entity_poly.pdbx_strand_id
1 'polypeptide(L)'
;MMKGDNVAMVINGDQGTISRIDVLDSDIPADTGVKIGTPFSDLYSKAFGNCQKADGDDNRAVECKAEGSQHISYQFRGEWRGPEGLMPSDDTLKNWKVSKIIWRR
;
A
#
# COMPACT_ATOMS: atom_id res chain seq x y z
N MET A 1 2.03 -0.64 -17.02
CA MET A 1 0.74 -0.48 -17.74
C MET A 1 0.26 0.94 -17.57
N MET A 2 -0.08 1.61 -18.66
CA MET A 2 -0.62 2.98 -18.66
C MET A 2 -2.14 2.94 -18.86
N LYS A 3 -2.85 3.89 -18.28
CA LYS A 3 -4.27 4.18 -18.53
C LYS A 3 -4.39 5.67 -18.80
N GLY A 4 -4.51 6.02 -20.08
CA GLY A 4 -4.23 7.39 -20.54
C GLY A 4 -2.81 7.78 -20.17
N ASP A 5 -2.66 8.94 -19.52
CA ASP A 5 -1.36 9.49 -19.13
C ASP A 5 -0.86 8.98 -17.76
N ASN A 6 -1.65 8.16 -17.07
CA ASN A 6 -1.33 7.69 -15.72
C ASN A 6 -0.78 6.26 -15.72
N VAL A 7 0.17 5.99 -14.84
CA VAL A 7 0.63 4.63 -14.55
C VAL A 7 -0.47 3.92 -13.75
N ALA A 8 -1.08 2.89 -14.34
CA ALA A 8 -2.12 2.09 -13.70
C ALA A 8 -1.53 0.91 -12.90
N MET A 9 -0.43 0.34 -13.40
CA MET A 9 0.19 -0.83 -12.79
C MET A 9 1.69 -0.90 -13.15
N VAL A 10 2.51 -1.31 -12.20
CA VAL A 10 3.94 -1.64 -12.43
C VAL A 10 4.14 -3.12 -12.17
N ILE A 11 4.70 -3.83 -13.14
CA ILE A 11 4.95 -5.27 -13.06
C ILE A 11 6.46 -5.46 -13.05
N ASN A 12 6.98 -6.06 -11.99
CA ASN A 12 8.38 -6.41 -11.85
C ASN A 12 8.54 -7.92 -11.95
N GLY A 13 9.61 -8.33 -12.63
CA GLY A 13 9.99 -9.73 -12.76
C GLY A 13 11.33 -10.00 -12.12
N ASP A 14 11.50 -11.23 -11.67
CA ASP A 14 12.78 -11.77 -11.20
C ASP A 14 12.93 -13.20 -11.72
N GLN A 15 14.12 -13.54 -12.20
CA GLN A 15 14.44 -14.83 -12.82
C GLN A 15 13.45 -15.25 -13.93
N GLY A 16 13.00 -14.29 -14.75
CA GLY A 16 12.11 -14.55 -15.89
C GLY A 16 10.63 -14.80 -15.54
N THR A 17 10.23 -14.61 -14.28
CA THR A 17 8.84 -14.71 -13.83
C THR A 17 8.40 -13.44 -13.12
N ILE A 18 7.09 -13.20 -13.05
CA ILE A 18 6.55 -12.06 -12.29
C ILE A 18 6.83 -12.28 -10.80
N SER A 19 7.42 -11.27 -10.15
CA SER A 19 7.78 -11.31 -8.73
C SER A 19 7.00 -10.30 -7.89
N ARG A 20 6.55 -9.20 -8.52
CA ARG A 20 5.80 -8.14 -7.83
C ARG A 20 4.90 -7.36 -8.79
N ILE A 21 3.71 -7.02 -8.34
CA ILE A 21 2.77 -6.16 -9.05
C ILE A 21 2.33 -5.03 -8.12
N ASP A 22 2.55 -3.79 -8.53
CA ASP A 22 2.03 -2.60 -7.88
C ASP A 22 0.82 -2.10 -8.68
N VAL A 23 -0.35 -2.05 -8.06
CA VAL A 23 -1.59 -1.53 -8.63
C VAL A 23 -1.85 -0.13 -8.09
N LEU A 24 -2.04 0.83 -9.01
CA LEU A 24 -2.28 2.25 -8.74
C LEU A 24 -3.67 2.71 -9.24
N ASP A 25 -4.31 1.91 -10.10
CA ASP A 25 -5.64 2.19 -10.64
C ASP A 25 -6.73 1.90 -9.61
N SER A 26 -7.57 2.90 -9.31
CA SER A 26 -8.69 2.77 -8.39
C SER A 26 -9.79 1.84 -8.87
N ASP A 27 -9.84 1.53 -10.17
CA ASP A 27 -10.84 0.65 -10.76
C ASP A 27 -10.50 -0.84 -10.60
N ILE A 28 -9.32 -1.15 -10.06
CA ILE A 28 -8.84 -2.52 -9.82
C ILE A 28 -8.79 -2.75 -8.30
N PRO A 29 -9.84 -3.31 -7.68
CA PRO A 29 -9.83 -3.67 -6.27
C PRO A 29 -9.04 -4.97 -6.02
N ALA A 30 -8.66 -5.19 -4.78
CA ALA A 30 -8.32 -6.51 -4.27
C ALA A 30 -9.57 -7.41 -4.21
N ASP A 31 -9.37 -8.73 -4.11
CA ASP A 31 -10.44 -9.71 -3.91
C ASP A 31 -11.25 -9.47 -2.63
N THR A 32 -10.63 -8.89 -1.61
CA THR A 32 -11.27 -8.42 -0.36
C THR A 32 -12.15 -7.18 -0.54
N GLY A 33 -12.20 -6.58 -1.72
CA GLY A 33 -12.93 -5.34 -2.02
C GLY A 33 -12.17 -4.06 -1.66
N VAL A 34 -10.98 -4.17 -1.05
CA VAL A 34 -10.10 -3.03 -0.77
C VAL A 34 -9.62 -2.42 -2.08
N LYS A 35 -9.74 -1.10 -2.21
CA LYS A 35 -9.30 -0.34 -3.39
C LYS A 35 -8.48 0.89 -3.03
N ILE A 36 -7.85 1.49 -4.04
CA ILE A 36 -7.19 2.80 -3.88
C ILE A 36 -8.21 3.81 -3.31
N GLY A 37 -7.80 4.52 -2.26
CA GLY A 37 -8.64 5.44 -1.52
C GLY A 37 -9.29 4.88 -0.25
N THR A 38 -9.23 3.56 -0.01
CA THR A 38 -9.78 2.95 1.22
C THR A 38 -9.06 3.50 2.45
N PRO A 39 -9.78 4.03 3.47
CA PRO A 39 -9.17 4.50 4.71
C PRO A 39 -8.47 3.38 5.48
N PHE A 40 -7.39 3.72 6.18
CA PHE A 40 -6.70 2.80 7.08
C PHE A 40 -7.61 2.28 8.19
N SER A 41 -8.45 3.17 8.76
CA SER A 41 -9.39 2.85 9.83
C SER A 41 -10.40 1.77 9.49
N ASP A 42 -10.67 1.57 8.20
CA ASP A 42 -11.62 0.57 7.72
C ASP A 42 -11.01 -0.84 7.74
N LEU A 43 -9.68 -0.93 7.82
CA LEU A 43 -8.92 -2.18 7.68
C LEU A 43 -8.14 -2.54 8.94
N TYR A 44 -7.65 -1.55 9.69
CA TYR A 44 -6.80 -1.77 10.85
C TYR A 44 -7.18 -0.85 12.00
N SER A 45 -7.22 -1.41 13.21
CA SER A 45 -7.35 -0.64 14.45
C SER A 45 -6.04 -0.05 14.94
N LYS A 46 -4.91 -0.65 14.54
CA LYS A 46 -3.54 -0.23 14.88
C LYS A 46 -2.52 -0.75 13.87
N ALA A 47 -1.44 -0.02 13.70
CA ALA A 47 -0.37 -0.35 12.77
C ALA A 47 0.60 -1.41 13.34
N PHE A 48 0.77 -1.47 14.66
CA PHE A 48 1.70 -2.40 15.29
C PHE A 48 1.36 -3.86 14.96
N GLY A 49 2.32 -4.60 14.41
CA GLY A 49 2.20 -6.01 14.02
C GLY A 49 1.63 -6.22 12.61
N ASN A 50 0.96 -5.22 12.03
CA ASN A 50 0.37 -5.30 10.68
C ASN A 50 1.22 -4.57 9.64
N CYS A 51 1.88 -3.49 10.07
CA CYS A 51 2.47 -2.49 9.19
C CYS A 51 3.95 -2.26 9.45
N GLN A 52 4.61 -1.79 8.41
CA GLN A 52 5.99 -1.34 8.39
C GLN A 52 6.11 -0.10 7.51
N LYS A 53 7.25 0.60 7.57
CA LYS A 53 7.55 1.65 6.61
C LYS A 53 7.71 1.05 5.22
N ALA A 54 7.22 1.75 4.21
CA ALA A 54 7.48 1.34 2.83
C ALA A 54 8.97 1.57 2.51
N ASP A 55 9.56 0.59 1.81
CA ASP A 55 10.93 0.67 1.30
C ASP A 55 11.03 1.50 0.01
N GLY A 56 12.25 1.92 -0.33
CA GLY A 56 12.57 2.61 -1.59
C GLY A 56 12.30 4.11 -1.57
N ASP A 57 11.92 4.66 -2.73
CA ASP A 57 11.71 6.11 -2.94
C ASP A 57 10.49 6.67 -2.19
N ASP A 58 9.76 5.81 -1.49
CA ASP A 58 8.46 6.09 -0.88
C ASP A 58 8.51 6.07 0.65
N ASN A 59 9.62 6.55 1.21
CA ASN A 59 9.97 6.49 2.64
C ASN A 59 8.96 7.17 3.60
N ARG A 60 7.97 7.89 3.08
CA ARG A 60 6.86 8.50 3.83
C ARG A 60 5.58 7.66 3.83
N ALA A 61 5.53 6.58 3.06
CA ALA A 61 4.40 5.69 3.03
C ALA A 61 4.52 4.57 4.07
N VAL A 62 3.38 4.00 4.45
CA VAL A 62 3.30 2.86 5.36
C VAL A 62 2.72 1.68 4.60
N GLU A 63 3.37 0.53 4.65
CA GLU A 63 2.89 -0.70 4.03
C GLU A 63 2.35 -1.66 5.11
N CYS A 64 1.14 -2.15 4.93
CA CYS A 64 0.49 -3.11 5.82
C CYS A 64 0.11 -4.38 5.08
N LYS A 65 0.30 -5.53 5.72
CA LYS A 65 -0.11 -6.83 5.15
C LYS A 65 -1.62 -6.96 5.18
N ALA A 66 -2.24 -7.40 4.09
CA ALA A 66 -3.67 -7.69 4.07
C ALA A 66 -3.97 -8.86 5.02
N GLU A 67 -5.05 -8.74 5.80
CA GLU A 67 -5.45 -9.79 6.74
C GLU A 67 -5.70 -11.11 6.01
N GLY A 68 -5.15 -12.20 6.52
CA GLY A 68 -5.28 -13.53 5.92
C GLY A 68 -4.50 -13.74 4.61
N SER A 69 -3.77 -12.74 4.10
CA SER A 69 -3.01 -12.86 2.86
C SER A 69 -1.52 -13.12 3.12
N GLN A 70 -0.93 -14.00 2.30
CA GLN A 70 0.53 -14.18 2.24
C GLN A 70 1.20 -13.29 1.18
N HIS A 71 0.42 -12.72 0.26
CA HIS A 71 0.94 -12.10 -0.97
C HIS A 71 0.54 -10.63 -1.12
N ILE A 72 -0.56 -10.21 -0.50
CA ILE A 72 -1.11 -8.85 -0.67
C ILE A 72 -0.69 -7.96 0.50
N SER A 73 -0.19 -6.79 0.15
CA SER A 73 -0.01 -5.65 1.06
C SER A 73 -0.70 -4.41 0.50
N TYR A 74 -1.09 -3.51 1.39
CA TYR A 74 -1.61 -2.18 1.06
C TYR A 74 -0.60 -1.12 1.49
N GLN A 75 -0.28 -0.21 0.58
CA GLN A 75 0.51 0.97 0.89
C GLN A 75 -0.45 2.13 1.18
N PHE A 76 -0.23 2.82 2.29
CA PHE A 76 -0.98 3.99 2.73
C PHE A 76 -0.13 5.24 2.60
N ARG A 77 -0.76 6.33 2.17
CA ARG A 77 -0.19 7.68 2.20
C ARG A 77 -1.20 8.67 2.77
N GLY A 78 -0.66 9.73 3.36
CA GLY A 78 -1.41 10.87 3.87
C GLY A 78 -0.45 11.95 4.36
N GLU A 79 -0.99 12.99 5.00
CA GLU A 79 -0.15 14.04 5.56
C GLU A 79 0.62 13.53 6.79
N TRP A 80 1.94 13.72 6.78
CA TRP A 80 2.83 13.53 7.93
C TRP A 80 3.68 14.78 8.13
N ARG A 81 3.72 15.29 9.37
CA ARG A 81 4.57 16.41 9.76
C ARG A 81 5.54 16.07 10.89
N GLY A 82 5.61 14.79 11.28
CA GLY A 82 6.57 14.33 12.27
C GLY A 82 7.93 14.00 11.65
N PRO A 83 8.88 13.52 12.47
CA PRO A 83 10.23 13.22 12.01
C PRO A 83 10.24 12.21 10.87
N GLU A 84 11.16 12.41 9.93
CA GLU A 84 11.50 11.39 8.94
C GLU A 84 12.09 10.17 9.66
N GLY A 85 11.93 8.98 9.09
CA GLY A 85 12.41 7.75 9.72
C GLY A 85 11.54 7.21 10.87
N LEU A 86 10.53 7.94 11.35
CA LEU A 86 9.52 7.43 12.30
C LEU A 86 8.20 7.04 11.62
N MET A 87 7.56 5.98 12.11
CA MET A 87 6.23 5.59 11.63
C MET A 87 5.18 6.52 12.25
N PRO A 88 4.23 7.07 11.47
CA PRO A 88 3.14 7.85 12.02
C PRO A 88 2.33 7.07 13.06
N SER A 89 1.76 7.78 14.04
CA SER A 89 0.88 7.18 15.05
C SER A 89 -0.42 6.65 14.44
N ASP A 90 -1.09 5.72 15.12
CA ASP A 90 -2.41 5.21 14.70
C ASP A 90 -3.44 6.34 14.50
N ASP A 91 -3.40 7.36 15.36
CA ASP A 91 -4.26 8.56 15.23
C ASP A 91 -4.01 9.36 13.96
N THR A 92 -2.78 9.33 13.44
CA THR A 92 -2.45 9.93 12.15
C THR A 92 -2.88 9.00 11.01
N LEU A 93 -2.55 7.72 11.12
CA LEU A 93 -2.77 6.72 10.08
C LEU A 93 -4.25 6.48 9.81
N LYS A 94 -5.14 6.59 10.81
CA LYS A 94 -6.58 6.36 10.64
C LYS A 94 -7.21 7.13 9.46
N ASN A 95 -6.67 8.31 9.14
CA ASN A 95 -7.16 9.15 8.04
C ASN A 95 -6.40 8.94 6.71
N TRP A 96 -5.32 8.15 6.73
CA TRP A 96 -4.56 7.81 5.54
C TRP A 96 -5.34 6.85 4.67
N LYS A 97 -5.04 6.88 3.38
CA LYS A 97 -5.75 6.08 2.39
C LYS A 97 -4.80 5.17 1.65
N VAL A 98 -5.31 4.02 1.21
CA VAL A 98 -4.59 3.13 0.31
C VAL A 98 -4.22 3.91 -0.93
N SER A 99 -2.93 4.06 -1.20
CA SER A 99 -2.38 4.69 -2.40
C SER A 99 -1.92 3.67 -3.43
N LYS A 100 -1.71 2.42 -3.00
CA LYS A 100 -1.23 1.33 -3.85
C LYS A 100 -1.57 -0.02 -3.24
N ILE A 101 -1.93 -0.99 -4.08
CA ILE A 101 -2.08 -2.40 -3.70
C ILE A 101 -0.87 -3.14 -4.26
N ILE A 102 -0.22 -3.97 -3.45
CA ILE A 102 1.02 -4.64 -3.81
C ILE A 102 0.80 -6.15 -3.69
N TRP A 103 0.97 -6.87 -4.79
CA TRP A 103 1.09 -8.33 -4.79
C TRP A 103 2.57 -8.72 -4.89
N ARG A 104 2.99 -9.72 -4.12
CA ARG A 104 4.32 -10.34 -4.21
C ARG A 104 4.20 -11.85 -4.23
N ARG A 105 5.03 -12.51 -5.05
CA ARG A 105 5.10 -13.97 -5.11
C ARG A 105 5.63 -14.57 -3.81
#